data_AF-A7Y7I8-F1
#
_entry.id   AF-A7Y7I8-F1
#
_cell.length_a   1.000
_cell.length_b   1.000
_cell.length_c   1.000
_cell.angle_alpha   90.00
_cell.angle_beta   90.00
_cell.angle_gamma   90.00
#
_symmetry.space_group_name_H-M   'P 1'
#
loop_
_entity.id
_entity.type
_entity.pdbx_description
1 polymer ?
#
loop_
_entity_poly.entity_id
_entity_poly.type
_entity_poly.pdbx_seq_one_letter_code
_entity_poly.pdbx_strand_id
1 'polypeptide(L)'
;FSVAHGVHAVRLGNEASISQTIKVKPGSLYALTFGASRTCAQEEVLRVSVPPQAGDLPLQTLYSSNGGDTYAWGFRATSNVVKVTFHNPGVQEDPACGPLLDAIAIKELFPALPTRDNLVRNPGFEEAPHRLFNSSHGV
;
A
#
# COMPACT_ATOMS: atom_id res chain seq x y z
N PHE A 1 -7.03 -14.29 -12.27
CA PHE A 1 -7.33 -13.39 -11.15
C PHE A 1 -7.48 -11.98 -11.67
N SER A 2 -8.39 -11.20 -11.11
CA SER A 2 -8.42 -9.76 -11.34
C SER A 2 -7.18 -9.12 -10.73
N VAL A 3 -6.60 -8.18 -11.47
CA VAL A 3 -5.46 -7.36 -11.07
C VAL A 3 -6.02 -5.95 -10.88
N ALA A 4 -5.68 -5.28 -9.78
CA ALA A 4 -6.20 -3.95 -9.49
C ALA A 4 -5.69 -2.90 -10.49
N HIS A 5 -4.51 -3.11 -11.06
CA HIS A 5 -3.96 -2.26 -12.11
C HIS A 5 -3.18 -3.04 -13.17
N GLY A 6 -3.66 -3.00 -14.43
CA GLY A 6 -2.99 -3.60 -15.57
C GLY A 6 -3.23 -5.11 -15.73
N VAL A 7 -2.21 -5.84 -16.20
CA VAL A 7 -2.32 -7.28 -16.55
C VAL A 7 -1.36 -8.19 -15.76
N HIS A 8 -0.54 -7.61 -14.87
CA HIS A 8 0.48 -8.33 -14.12
C HIS A 8 0.46 -7.95 -12.64
N ALA A 9 0.56 -8.96 -11.77
CA ALA A 9 0.65 -8.80 -10.32
C ALA A 9 1.62 -9.82 -9.73
N VAL A 10 2.16 -9.51 -8.55
CA VAL A 10 2.93 -10.45 -7.72
C VAL A 10 1.98 -11.12 -6.74
N ARG A 11 1.96 -12.45 -6.73
CA ARG A 11 1.25 -13.23 -5.71
C ARG A 11 2.19 -13.60 -4.57
N LEU A 12 1.79 -13.35 -3.34
CA LEU A 12 2.46 -13.89 -2.17
C LEU A 12 1.77 -15.19 -1.75
N GLY A 13 2.49 -16.31 -1.78
CA GLY A 13 2.01 -17.57 -1.19
C GLY A 13 2.05 -17.53 0.34
N ASN A 14 1.81 -18.68 0.99
CA ASN A 14 1.85 -18.81 2.44
C ASN A 14 3.20 -18.36 3.03
N GLU A 15 3.16 -17.51 4.05
CA GLU A 15 4.35 -16.94 4.71
C GLU A 15 5.32 -16.20 3.77
N ALA A 16 4.94 -15.95 2.52
CA ALA A 16 5.82 -15.34 1.54
C ALA A 16 5.99 -13.85 1.82
N SER A 17 7.14 -13.32 1.42
CA SER A 17 7.38 -11.89 1.46
C SER A 17 8.14 -11.43 0.21
N ILE A 18 7.88 -10.19 -0.18
CA ILE A 18 8.65 -9.48 -1.18
C ILE A 18 9.15 -8.18 -0.54
N SER A 19 10.40 -7.84 -0.82
CA SER A 19 10.99 -6.65 -0.23
C SER A 19 11.89 -5.91 -1.21
N GLN A 20 11.95 -4.60 -1.03
CA GLN A 20 12.82 -3.71 -1.79
C GLN A 20 13.49 -2.71 -0.86
N THR A 21 14.78 -2.52 -1.05
CA THR A 21 15.55 -1.48 -0.38
C THR A 21 15.57 -0.22 -1.23
N ILE A 22 15.14 0.90 -0.65
CA ILE A 22 15.00 2.19 -1.34
C ILE A 22 15.72 3.30 -0.57
N LYS A 23 16.22 4.29 -1.31
CA LYS A 23 16.82 5.51 -0.74
C LYS A 23 15.71 6.49 -0.37
N VAL A 24 15.78 7.05 0.83
CA VAL A 24 14.81 8.00 1.38
C VAL A 24 15.54 9.09 2.18
N LYS A 25 14.82 10.14 2.57
CA LYS A 25 15.38 11.23 3.38
C LYS A 25 15.02 11.02 4.86
N PRO A 26 15.99 10.95 5.78
CA PRO A 26 15.70 10.89 7.21
C PRO A 26 14.82 12.07 7.64
N GLY A 27 13.79 11.79 8.43
CA GLY A 27 12.85 12.78 8.92
C GLY A 27 11.67 13.08 7.98
N SER A 28 11.75 12.75 6.69
CA SER A 28 10.63 12.96 5.75
C SER A 28 9.49 11.94 5.96
N LEU A 29 8.27 12.38 5.66
CA LEU A 29 7.09 11.52 5.62
C LEU A 29 6.96 10.93 4.21
N TYR A 30 6.68 9.64 4.10
CA TYR A 30 6.43 8.96 2.84
C TYR A 30 5.09 8.23 2.90
N ALA A 31 4.46 8.07 1.75
CA ALA A 31 3.33 7.18 1.57
C ALA A 31 3.63 6.16 0.47
N LEU A 32 3.40 4.89 0.78
CA LEU A 32 3.27 3.82 -0.19
C LEU A 32 1.84 3.79 -0.71
N THR A 33 1.67 3.60 -2.00
CA THR A 33 0.37 3.37 -2.65
C THR A 33 0.50 2.14 -3.52
N PHE A 34 -0.41 1.18 -3.38
CA PHE A 34 -0.36 -0.07 -4.15
C PHE A 34 -1.75 -0.64 -4.30
N GLY A 35 -1.97 -1.39 -5.37
CA GLY A 35 -3.17 -2.20 -5.50
C GLY A 35 -2.97 -3.53 -4.80
N ALA A 36 -3.99 -3.98 -4.09
CA ALA A 36 -4.03 -5.30 -3.49
C ALA A 36 -5.36 -5.97 -3.78
N SER A 37 -5.31 -7.26 -4.13
CA SER A 37 -6.51 -8.06 -4.38
C SER A 37 -6.43 -9.39 -3.65
N ARG A 38 -7.56 -9.86 -3.14
CA ARG A 38 -7.67 -11.22 -2.58
C ARG A 38 -7.83 -12.24 -3.70
N THR A 39 -7.43 -13.49 -3.44
CA THR A 39 -7.61 -14.58 -4.41
C THR A 39 -8.66 -15.59 -4.00
N CYS A 40 -8.60 -16.08 -2.76
CA CYS A 40 -9.47 -17.19 -2.31
C CYS A 40 -10.14 -16.91 -0.96
N ALA A 41 -9.36 -16.55 0.06
CA ALA A 41 -9.89 -16.38 1.41
C ALA A 41 -10.69 -15.08 1.54
N GLN A 42 -11.78 -15.12 2.31
CA GLN A 42 -12.59 -13.94 2.57
C GLN A 42 -11.86 -12.91 3.45
N GLU A 43 -10.90 -13.37 4.25
CA GLU A 43 -10.14 -12.59 5.21
C GLU A 43 -8.62 -12.82 5.00
N GLU A 44 -8.09 -12.26 3.91
CA GLU A 44 -6.64 -12.21 3.68
C GLU A 44 -6.04 -10.98 4.37
N VAL A 45 -4.88 -11.13 5.00
CA VAL A 45 -4.16 -10.04 5.65
C VAL A 45 -2.85 -9.82 4.92
N LEU A 46 -2.50 -8.55 4.70
CA LEU A 46 -1.22 -8.15 4.15
C LEU A 46 -0.47 -7.30 5.18
N ARG A 47 0.69 -7.78 5.63
CA ARG A 47 1.58 -7.02 6.49
C ARG A 47 2.50 -6.14 5.65
N VAL A 48 2.42 -4.83 5.86
CA VAL A 48 3.36 -3.86 5.31
C VAL A 48 4.33 -3.46 6.41
N SER A 49 5.63 -3.56 6.15
CA SER A 49 6.67 -3.20 7.12
C SER A 49 7.76 -2.33 6.51
N VAL A 50 8.12 -1.29 7.25
CA VAL A 50 9.22 -0.37 6.99
C VAL A 50 9.89 -0.12 8.36
N PRO A 51 10.92 -0.91 8.74
CA PRO A 51 11.45 -0.89 10.09
C PRO A 51 11.79 0.53 10.59
N PRO A 52 11.37 0.88 11.82
CA PRO A 52 10.78 0.02 12.85
C PRO A 52 9.24 -0.12 12.79
N GLN A 53 8.58 0.44 11.77
CA GLN A 53 7.11 0.47 11.67
C GLN A 53 6.59 -0.74 10.88
N ALA A 54 5.44 -1.29 11.31
CA ALA A 54 4.71 -2.32 10.58
C ALA A 54 3.21 -2.19 10.85
N GLY A 55 2.39 -2.64 9.91
CA GLY A 55 0.94 -2.67 10.03
C GLY A 55 0.32 -3.79 9.21
N ASP A 56 -0.77 -4.33 9.72
CA ASP A 56 -1.54 -5.39 9.08
C ASP A 56 -2.78 -4.77 8.40
N LEU A 57 -2.91 -5.01 7.11
CA LEU A 57 -3.98 -4.49 6.28
C LEU A 57 -4.94 -5.64 5.94
N PRO A 58 -6.21 -5.59 6.40
CA PRO A 58 -7.21 -6.55 5.97
C PRO A 58 -7.57 -6.29 4.50
N LEU A 59 -7.41 -7.32 3.66
CA LEU A 59 -7.80 -7.28 2.26
C LEU A 59 -9.27 -7.66 2.13
N GLN A 60 -10.13 -6.68 2.38
CA GLN A 60 -11.57 -6.78 2.23
C GLN A 60 -12.01 -6.04 0.98
N THR A 61 -12.81 -6.67 0.13
CA THR A 61 -13.50 -6.00 -0.97
C THR A 61 -14.60 -5.11 -0.40
N LEU A 62 -14.30 -3.83 -0.19
CA LEU A 62 -15.26 -2.90 0.43
C LEU A 62 -16.26 -2.35 -0.59
N TYR A 63 -15.83 -2.14 -1.84
CA TYR A 63 -16.61 -1.37 -2.82
C TYR A 63 -16.76 -2.00 -4.21
N SER A 64 -16.09 -3.12 -4.51
CA SER A 64 -16.12 -3.75 -5.84
C SER A 64 -16.20 -5.28 -5.76
N SER A 65 -17.04 -5.87 -6.60
CA SER A 65 -17.12 -7.33 -6.79
C SER A 65 -15.86 -7.93 -7.45
N ASN A 66 -14.99 -7.07 -7.97
CA ASN A 66 -13.82 -7.48 -8.76
C ASN A 66 -12.60 -7.81 -7.89
N GLY A 67 -12.69 -7.79 -6.56
CA GLY A 67 -11.65 -8.39 -5.70
C GLY A 67 -10.48 -7.48 -5.30
N GLY A 68 -10.30 -6.33 -5.95
CA GLY A 68 -9.12 -5.48 -5.79
C GLY A 68 -9.44 -4.05 -5.36
N ASP A 69 -8.63 -3.55 -4.42
CA ASP A 69 -8.70 -2.21 -3.83
C ASP A 69 -7.32 -1.54 -3.82
N THR A 70 -7.31 -0.20 -3.78
CA THR A 70 -6.07 0.58 -3.65
C THR A 70 -5.83 0.92 -2.18
N TYR A 71 -4.64 0.60 -1.69
CA TYR A 71 -4.22 0.87 -0.32
C TYR A 71 -3.15 1.96 -0.26
N ALA A 72 -3.14 2.69 0.85
CA ALA A 72 -2.08 3.63 1.18
C ALA A 72 -1.53 3.38 2.59
N TRP A 73 -0.21 3.38 2.74
CA TRP A 73 0.47 3.22 4.02
C TRP A 73 1.54 4.31 4.22
N GLY A 74 1.40 5.09 5.27
CA GLY A 74 2.32 6.19 5.60
C GLY A 74 3.41 5.76 6.59
N PHE A 75 4.65 6.22 6.38
CA PHE A 75 5.73 6.04 7.34
C PHE A 75 6.68 7.25 7.37
N ARG A 76 7.25 7.55 8.54
CA ARG A 76 8.35 8.51 8.66
C ARG A 76 9.69 7.79 8.57
N ALA A 77 10.56 8.21 7.66
CA ALA A 77 11.88 7.62 7.48
C ALA A 77 12.82 7.99 8.63
N THR A 78 13.46 6.99 9.25
CA THR A 78 14.43 7.17 10.34
C THR A 78 15.88 7.11 9.88
N SER A 79 16.12 6.62 8.66
CA SER A 79 17.43 6.45 8.03
C SER A 79 17.39 6.94 6.57
N ASN A 80 18.55 7.02 5.91
CA ASN A 80 18.67 7.40 4.49
C ASN A 80 18.35 6.23 3.53
N VAL A 81 18.16 5.04 4.08
CA VAL A 81 17.77 3.83 3.37
C VAL A 81 16.76 3.08 4.23
N VAL A 82 15.68 2.60 3.60
CA VAL A 82 14.68 1.75 4.26
C VAL A 82 14.42 0.50 3.43
N LYS A 83 14.10 -0.60 4.11
CA LYS A 83 13.62 -1.84 3.49
C LYS A 83 12.11 -1.89 3.62
N VAL A 84 11.40 -1.75 2.50
CA VAL A 84 9.95 -1.95 2.43
C VAL A 84 9.69 -3.43 2.20
N THR A 85 8.84 -4.04 3.01
CA THR A 85 8.48 -5.44 2.88
C THR A 85 6.97 -5.62 2.95
N PHE A 86 6.44 -6.33 1.96
CA PHE A 86 5.08 -6.85 1.95
C PHE A 86 5.14 -8.32 2.30
N HIS A 87 4.34 -8.75 3.27
CA HIS A 87 4.36 -10.11 3.77
C HIS A 87 2.94 -10.64 3.94
N ASN A 88 2.72 -11.88 3.49
CA ASN A 88 1.51 -12.63 3.75
C ASN A 88 1.72 -13.52 4.98
N PRO A 89 1.16 -13.18 6.16
CA PRO A 89 1.22 -14.02 7.36
C PRO A 89 0.15 -15.14 7.36
N GLY A 90 -0.63 -15.23 6.28
CA GLY A 90 -1.70 -16.21 6.14
C GLY A 90 -1.17 -17.55 5.67
N VAL A 91 -1.75 -18.62 6.21
CA VAL A 91 -1.55 -19.99 5.75
C VAL A 91 -2.87 -20.51 5.20
N GLN A 92 -2.94 -20.71 3.89
CA GLN A 92 -4.09 -21.30 3.20
C GLN A 92 -3.80 -22.73 2.76
N GLU A 93 -4.84 -23.57 2.69
CA GLU A 93 -4.71 -24.97 2.26
C GLU A 93 -4.25 -25.07 0.80
N ASP A 94 -4.76 -24.18 -0.06
CA ASP A 94 -4.33 -24.07 -1.45
C ASP A 94 -3.13 -23.10 -1.58
N PRO A 95 -1.93 -23.59 -1.96
CA PRO A 95 -0.76 -22.75 -2.16
C PRO A 95 -0.90 -21.76 -3.33
N ALA A 96 -1.91 -21.92 -4.18
CA ALA A 96 -2.24 -20.97 -5.23
C ALA A 96 -2.98 -19.72 -4.69
N CYS A 97 -3.37 -19.71 -3.42
CA CYS A 97 -4.04 -18.59 -2.79
C CYS A 97 -3.06 -17.66 -2.07
N GLY A 98 -3.54 -16.46 -1.76
CA GLY A 98 -2.78 -15.39 -1.14
C GLY A 98 -2.92 -14.05 -1.88
N PRO A 99 -2.42 -12.97 -1.27
CA PRO A 99 -2.66 -11.62 -1.75
C PRO A 99 -1.90 -11.36 -3.06
N LEU A 100 -2.58 -10.70 -4.00
CA LEU A 100 -1.99 -10.15 -5.20
C LEU A 100 -1.63 -8.69 -4.98
N LEU A 101 -0.42 -8.31 -5.37
CA LEU A 101 0.11 -6.95 -5.28
C LEU A 101 0.44 -6.43 -6.68
N ASP A 102 0.05 -5.21 -6.97
CA ASP A 102 0.41 -4.51 -8.21
C ASP A 102 0.63 -3.01 -7.98
N ALA A 103 1.18 -2.37 -9.02
CA ALA A 103 1.32 -0.91 -9.13
C ALA A 103 1.82 -0.21 -7.85
N ILE A 104 2.90 -0.71 -7.26
CA ILE A 104 3.49 -0.14 -6.05
C ILE A 104 4.21 1.17 -6.39
N ALA A 105 3.75 2.26 -5.78
CA ALA A 105 4.33 3.59 -5.87
C ALA A 105 4.72 4.10 -4.48
N ILE A 106 5.71 5.00 -4.44
CA ILE A 106 6.09 5.73 -3.23
C ILE A 106 6.17 7.22 -3.53
N LYS A 107 5.65 8.04 -2.62
CA LYS A 107 5.72 9.50 -2.70
C LYS A 107 6.19 10.10 -1.37
N GLU A 108 7.13 11.04 -1.43
CA GLU A 108 7.46 11.91 -0.31
C GLU A 108 6.31 12.90 -0.10
N LEU A 109 5.80 12.99 1.13
CA LEU A 109 4.73 13.89 1.51
C LEU A 109 5.29 15.10 2.25
N PHE A 110 4.90 16.29 1.81
CA PHE A 110 5.30 17.53 2.46
C PHE A 110 4.25 17.96 3.50
N PRO A 111 4.64 18.40 4.71
CA PRO A 111 3.66 18.89 5.68
C PRO A 111 2.86 20.07 5.12
N ALA A 112 1.55 19.90 4.95
CA ALA A 112 0.66 20.99 4.60
C ALA A 112 0.51 21.94 5.80
N LEU A 113 1.17 23.09 5.74
CA LEU A 113 1.13 24.10 6.79
C LEU A 113 -0.14 24.97 6.64
N PRO A 114 -0.78 25.36 7.75
CA PRO A 114 -1.89 26.32 7.70
C PRO A 114 -1.39 27.69 7.23
N THR A 115 -2.27 28.47 6.61
CA THR A 115 -1.99 29.85 6.21
C THR A 115 -2.48 30.82 7.28
N ARG A 116 -2.13 32.11 7.17
CA ARG A 116 -2.66 33.13 8.09
C ARG A 116 -4.17 33.29 7.98
N ASP A 117 -4.72 33.03 6.80
CA ASP A 117 -6.13 33.26 6.50
C ASP A 117 -7.01 32.01 6.71
N ASN A 118 -6.40 30.82 6.77
CA ASN A 118 -7.11 29.55 6.98
C ASN A 118 -6.27 28.55 7.80
N LEU A 119 -6.82 28.15 8.95
CA LEU A 119 -6.22 27.18 9.87
C LEU A 119 -6.42 25.72 9.44
N VAL A 120 -7.35 25.45 8.51
CA VAL A 120 -7.54 24.12 7.93
C VAL A 120 -6.29 23.75 7.15
N ARG A 121 -5.68 22.62 7.51
CA ARG A 121 -4.51 22.08 6.80
C ARG A 121 -4.99 21.31 5.57
N ASN A 122 -4.29 21.49 4.45
CA ASN A 122 -4.57 20.80 3.19
C ASN A 122 -6.04 20.90 2.71
N PRO A 123 -6.68 22.08 2.71
CA PRO A 123 -8.12 22.20 2.40
C PRO A 123 -8.45 21.83 0.95
N GLY A 124 -7.49 21.94 0.03
CA GLY A 124 -7.62 21.56 -1.37
C GLY A 124 -7.26 20.10 -1.67
N PHE A 125 -6.83 19.32 -0.66
CA PHE A 125 -6.34 17.95 -0.85
C PHE A 125 -5.14 17.80 -1.80
N GLU A 126 -4.39 18.87 -2.03
CA GLU A 126 -3.21 18.90 -2.92
C GLU A 126 -2.10 17.96 -2.44
N GLU A 127 -1.97 17.80 -1.11
CA GLU A 127 -1.04 16.86 -0.51
C GLU A 127 -1.72 15.53 -0.15
N ALA A 128 -1.47 14.51 -0.96
CA ALA A 128 -2.00 13.16 -0.78
C ALA A 128 -1.00 12.10 -1.27
N PRO A 129 -1.21 10.81 -0.94
CA PRO A 129 -0.47 9.70 -1.54
C PRO A 129 -0.49 9.72 -3.08
N HIS A 130 0.41 8.96 -3.71
CA HIS A 130 0.46 8.92 -5.17
C HIS A 130 -0.84 8.34 -5.74
N ARG A 131 -1.42 9.00 -6.75
CA ARG A 131 -2.60 8.48 -7.44
C ARG A 131 -2.17 7.53 -8.55
N LEU A 132 -2.68 6.30 -8.53
CA LEU A 132 -2.53 5.37 -9.64
C LEU A 132 -3.45 5.79 -10.80
N PHE A 133 -2.88 6.45 -11.82
CA PHE A 133 -3.63 6.89 -13.00
C PHE A 133 -4.20 5.70 -13.77
N ASN A 134 -5.35 5.88 -14.44
CA ASN A 134 -6.03 4.84 -15.20
C ASN A 134 -6.43 3.59 -14.37
N SER A 135 -6.61 3.74 -13.06
CA SER A 135 -7.21 2.72 -12.21
C SER A 135 -8.74 2.80 -12.28
N SER A 136 -9.40 1.65 -12.44
CA SER A 136 -10.84 1.48 -12.20
C SER A 136 -11.16 1.07 -10.76
N HIS A 137 -10.14 0.98 -9.92
CA HIS A 137 -10.18 0.52 -8.53
C HIS A 137 -9.81 1.66 -7.58
N GLY A 138 -10.62 1.87 -6.54
CA GLY A 138 -10.61 3.08 -5.70
C GLY A 138 -11.67 4.09 -6.14
N VAL A 139 -12.13 4.93 -5.20
CA VAL A 139 -13.14 5.98 -5.45
C VAL A 139 -12.58 7.10 -6.33
#